data_AF-A0A945I454-F1
#
_entry.id   AF-A0A945I454-F1
#
_cell.length_a   1.000
_cell.length_b   1.000
_cell.length_c   1.000
_cell.angle_alpha   90.00
_cell.angle_beta   90.00
_cell.angle_gamma   90.00
#
_symmetry.space_group_name_H-M   'P 1'
#
loop_
_entity.id
_entity.type
_entity.pdbx_description
1 polymer ?
#
loop_
_entity_poly.entity_id
_entity_poly.type
_entity_poly.pdbx_seq_one_letter_code
_entity_poly.pdbx_strand_id
1 'polypeptide(L)'
;MEHLITSFGNLFTPLPFIFLLTGVVVGVVVGAIPGLSGGMVIALTLPLTFLMDSTNALILLVSMYVGSTSGGLISATLMRMPGTPAAMMTILDGFPMAKAGKPGRALGFGIFASFIGGLVSWVFLATLSPPLAEIAVRFGPYEIFSMTLVALMLISAVSAGSMIKGLLSGMLGISVSMVGVDPASGGLRLTFDFIELEAGFRLLPVILGMLVMSQVIADIVNIAQPIERLQTSFRSMFMSFDDLKKLWFNLLRSSLIGTWIGVLPGIGGTTAAIASYTTAKNFSKNPEKFGTGTEDGIVAAETANNAAVNGALVPLIT
;
A
#
# COMPACT_ATOMS: atom_id res chain seq x y z
N MET A 1 -23.23 -12.95 12.93
CA MET A 1 -23.83 -12.70 11.61
C MET A 1 -24.94 -11.66 11.64
N GLU A 2 -25.90 -11.74 12.57
CA GLU A 2 -27.00 -10.77 12.68
C GLU A 2 -26.50 -9.32 12.85
N HIS A 3 -25.55 -9.08 13.77
CA HIS A 3 -24.92 -7.76 13.93
C HIS A 3 -24.20 -7.25 12.66
N LEU A 4 -23.61 -8.13 11.84
CA LEU A 4 -22.95 -7.72 10.59
C LEU A 4 -23.96 -7.27 9.54
N ILE A 5 -25.08 -7.97 9.43
CA ILE A 5 -26.16 -7.64 8.50
C ILE A 5 -26.81 -6.31 8.89
N THR A 6 -27.09 -6.12 10.18
CA THR A 6 -27.65 -4.87 10.71
C THR A 6 -26.69 -3.70 10.49
N SER A 7 -25.41 -3.86 10.81
CA SER A 7 -24.39 -2.83 10.57
C SER A 7 -24.21 -2.51 9.09
N PHE A 8 -24.27 -3.52 8.21
CA PHE A 8 -24.23 -3.31 6.76
C PHE A 8 -25.44 -2.49 6.28
N GLY A 9 -26.64 -2.79 6.79
CA GLY A 9 -27.84 -1.99 6.51
C GLY A 9 -27.71 -0.53 6.97
N ASN A 10 -27.09 -0.29 8.13
CA ASN A 10 -26.87 1.06 8.65
C ASN A 10 -25.98 1.91 7.74
N LEU A 11 -25.05 1.32 6.98
CA LEU A 11 -24.20 2.05 6.03
C LEU A 11 -24.99 2.70 4.89
N PHE A 12 -26.18 2.19 4.57
CA PHE A 12 -27.04 2.76 3.53
C PHE A 12 -28.02 3.81 4.06
N THR A 13 -27.99 4.10 5.37
CA THR A 13 -28.74 5.24 5.90
C THR A 13 -28.07 6.56 5.49
N PRO A 14 -28.82 7.67 5.32
CA PRO A 14 -28.32 8.85 4.63
C PRO A 14 -27.03 9.44 5.20
N LEU A 15 -26.93 9.54 6.53
CA LEU A 15 -25.81 10.21 7.19
C LEU A 15 -24.52 9.36 7.19
N PRO A 16 -24.53 8.09 7.64
CA PRO A 16 -23.43 7.14 7.43
C PRO A 16 -22.95 7.04 5.97
N PHE A 17 -23.89 7.01 5.02
CA PHE A 17 -23.56 6.91 3.60
C PHE A 17 -22.82 8.16 3.09
N ILE A 18 -23.23 9.36 3.53
CA ILE A 18 -22.53 10.61 3.21
C ILE A 18 -21.11 10.60 3.77
N PHE A 19 -20.92 10.18 5.02
CA PHE A 19 -19.58 10.09 5.62
C PHE A 19 -18.70 9.05 4.91
N LEU A 20 -19.28 7.90 4.52
CA LEU A 20 -18.59 6.88 3.73
C LEU A 20 -18.14 7.45 2.39
N LEU A 21 -19.04 8.08 1.63
CA LEU A 21 -18.71 8.67 0.33
C LEU A 21 -17.66 9.78 0.46
N THR A 22 -17.83 10.66 1.45
CA THR A 22 -16.90 11.77 1.71
C THR A 22 -15.52 11.23 2.07
N GLY A 23 -15.47 10.24 2.96
CA GLY A 23 -14.20 9.64 3.35
C GLY A 23 -13.50 8.93 2.20
N VAL A 24 -14.23 8.16 1.38
CA VAL A 24 -13.64 7.56 0.17
C VAL A 24 -13.11 8.62 -0.79
N VAL A 25 -13.89 9.67 -1.10
CA VAL A 25 -13.49 10.73 -2.04
C VAL A 25 -12.26 11.48 -1.53
N VAL A 26 -12.30 11.95 -0.28
CA VAL A 26 -11.18 12.65 0.35
C VAL A 26 -9.96 11.75 0.41
N GLY A 27 -10.15 10.49 0.82
CA GLY A 27 -9.11 9.47 0.84
C GLY A 27 -8.45 9.33 -0.52
N VAL A 28 -9.21 9.07 -1.58
CA VAL A 28 -8.68 8.87 -2.95
C VAL A 28 -7.94 10.11 -3.44
N VAL A 29 -8.52 11.31 -3.27
CA VAL A 29 -7.90 12.57 -3.69
C VAL A 29 -6.57 12.76 -2.98
N VAL A 30 -6.55 12.59 -1.66
CA VAL A 30 -5.32 12.75 -0.89
C VAL A 30 -4.30 11.67 -1.23
N GLY A 31 -4.72 10.41 -1.32
CA GLY A 31 -3.84 9.31 -1.72
C GLY A 31 -3.21 9.52 -3.09
N ALA A 32 -3.91 10.18 -4.02
CA ALA A 32 -3.39 10.52 -5.34
C ALA A 32 -2.39 11.70 -5.33
N ILE A 33 -2.20 12.39 -4.20
CA ILE A 33 -1.20 13.45 -4.06
C ILE A 33 0.11 12.83 -3.54
N PRO A 34 1.21 12.91 -4.30
CA PRO A 34 2.51 12.39 -3.85
C PRO A 34 2.92 12.95 -2.49
N GLY A 35 3.28 12.05 -1.56
CA GLY A 35 3.71 12.42 -0.23
C GLY A 35 2.61 12.73 0.78
N LEU A 36 1.34 12.64 0.38
CA LEU A 36 0.20 12.83 1.25
C LEU A 36 -0.37 11.44 1.63
N SER A 37 0.03 10.92 2.79
CA SER A 37 -0.35 9.56 3.20
C SER A 37 -1.72 9.49 3.89
N GLY A 38 -2.37 8.32 3.83
CA GLY A 38 -3.64 8.08 4.52
C GLY A 38 -3.56 8.32 6.04
N GLY A 39 -2.43 7.98 6.65
CA GLY A 39 -2.18 8.28 8.06
C GLY A 39 -2.23 9.78 8.38
N MET A 40 -1.77 10.64 7.47
CA MET A 40 -1.84 12.10 7.66
C MET A 40 -3.29 12.61 7.54
N VAL A 41 -4.08 12.10 6.58
CA VAL A 41 -5.51 12.44 6.48
C VAL A 41 -6.26 12.07 7.75
N ILE A 42 -6.04 10.86 8.24
CA ILE A 42 -6.65 10.36 9.47
C ILE A 42 -6.22 11.26 10.63
N ALA A 43 -4.93 11.55 10.79
CA ALA A 43 -4.42 12.40 11.87
C ALA A 43 -5.02 13.82 11.85
N LEU A 44 -5.18 14.42 10.66
CA LEU A 44 -5.79 15.75 10.52
C LEU A 44 -7.30 15.73 10.75
N THR A 45 -7.96 14.62 10.43
CA THR A 45 -9.42 14.46 10.57
C THR A 45 -9.81 14.04 11.99
N LEU A 46 -8.95 13.32 12.71
CA LEU A 46 -9.24 12.75 14.03
C LEU A 46 -9.78 13.79 15.03
N PRO A 47 -9.21 15.01 15.18
CA PRO A 47 -9.77 16.01 16.08
C PRO A 47 -11.20 16.43 15.73
N LEU A 48 -11.56 16.43 14.45
CA LEU A 48 -12.90 16.75 13.98
C LEU A 48 -13.91 15.65 14.34
N THR A 49 -13.44 14.41 14.50
CA THR A 49 -14.28 13.28 14.85
C THR A 49 -14.67 13.21 16.33
N PHE A 50 -14.03 13.98 17.21
CA PHE A 50 -14.32 13.94 18.66
C PHE A 50 -15.73 14.41 19.03
N LEU A 51 -16.36 15.20 18.16
CA LEU A 51 -17.74 15.66 18.34
C LEU A 51 -18.76 14.81 17.56
N MET A 52 -18.30 13.81 16.82
CA MET A 52 -19.14 12.94 15.99
C MET A 52 -19.61 11.72 16.80
N ASP A 53 -20.75 11.15 16.40
CA ASP A 53 -21.10 9.79 16.83
C ASP A 53 -19.99 8.80 16.44
N SER A 54 -19.62 7.91 17.36
CA SER A 54 -18.52 6.97 17.19
C SER A 54 -18.65 6.11 15.93
N THR A 55 -19.88 5.75 15.53
CA THR A 55 -20.13 4.97 14.32
C THR A 55 -19.76 5.78 13.08
N ASN A 56 -20.22 7.03 13.02
CA ASN A 56 -19.94 7.93 11.89
C ASN A 56 -18.46 8.30 11.82
N ALA A 57 -17.81 8.51 12.97
CA ALA A 57 -16.38 8.77 13.06
C ALA A 57 -15.58 7.59 12.46
N LEU A 58 -15.89 6.36 12.87
CA LEU A 58 -15.21 5.16 12.36
C LEU A 58 -15.46 4.96 10.86
N ILE A 59 -16.69 5.14 10.39
CA ILE A 59 -17.01 5.06 8.96
C ILE A 59 -16.17 6.06 8.15
N LEU A 60 -16.09 7.32 8.60
CA LEU A 60 -15.31 8.36 7.94
C LEU A 60 -13.80 8.01 7.90
N LEU A 61 -13.22 7.65 9.05
CA LEU A 61 -11.77 7.39 9.15
C LEU A 61 -11.36 6.13 8.38
N VAL A 62 -12.14 5.05 8.47
CA VAL A 62 -11.85 3.80 7.74
C VAL A 62 -12.03 3.99 6.23
N SER A 63 -13.08 4.70 5.79
CA SER A 63 -13.26 4.98 4.36
C SER A 63 -12.17 5.89 3.80
N MET A 64 -11.67 6.87 4.57
CA MET A 64 -10.48 7.66 4.23
C MET A 64 -9.22 6.79 4.12
N TYR A 65 -9.03 5.86 5.05
CA TYR A 65 -7.87 4.97 5.05
C TYR A 65 -7.83 4.07 3.81
N VAL A 66 -8.96 3.41 3.52
CA VAL A 66 -9.13 2.58 2.31
C VAL A 66 -8.97 3.42 1.06
N GLY A 67 -9.67 4.56 0.98
CA GLY A 67 -9.62 5.47 -0.16
C GLY A 67 -8.22 5.98 -0.44
N SER A 68 -7.46 6.38 0.58
CA SER A 68 -6.09 6.87 0.42
C SER A 68 -5.11 5.78 0.00
N THR A 69 -5.27 4.57 0.53
CA THR A 69 -4.43 3.44 0.15
C THR A 69 -4.63 3.07 -1.32
N SER A 70 -5.87 3.05 -1.80
CA SER A 70 -6.19 2.87 -3.21
C SER A 70 -5.78 4.09 -4.06
N GLY A 71 -6.00 5.32 -3.59
CA GLY A 71 -5.66 6.55 -4.33
C GLY A 71 -4.18 6.66 -4.72
N GLY A 72 -3.29 6.11 -3.88
CA GLY A 72 -1.85 6.05 -4.14
C GLY A 72 -1.45 5.37 -5.46
N LEU A 73 -2.30 4.46 -5.97
CA LEU A 73 -2.05 3.79 -7.24
C LEU A 73 -2.09 4.76 -8.43
N ILE A 74 -2.87 5.86 -8.33
CA ILE A 74 -3.07 6.83 -9.41
C ILE A 74 -1.76 7.58 -9.69
N SER A 75 -1.16 8.17 -8.66
CA SER A 75 0.09 8.92 -8.79
C SER A 75 1.27 7.99 -9.10
N ALA A 76 1.28 6.80 -8.53
CA ALA A 76 2.30 5.78 -8.81
C ALA A 76 2.28 5.37 -10.29
N THR A 77 1.09 5.12 -10.84
CA THR A 77 0.90 4.64 -12.21
C THR A 77 1.11 5.75 -13.26
N LEU A 78 0.58 6.95 -13.03
CA LEU A 78 0.58 8.00 -14.06
C LEU A 78 1.79 8.93 -13.98
N MET A 79 2.30 9.17 -12.78
CA MET A 79 3.33 10.20 -12.55
C MET A 79 4.67 9.61 -12.12
N ARG A 80 4.76 8.29 -11.91
CA ARG A 80 5.93 7.63 -11.31
C ARG A 80 6.27 8.16 -9.91
N MET A 81 5.29 8.73 -9.20
CA MET A 81 5.45 9.32 -7.88
C MET A 81 4.51 8.62 -6.91
N PRO A 82 5.01 7.85 -5.92
CA PRO A 82 4.13 7.09 -5.04
C PRO A 82 3.41 8.02 -4.05
N GLY A 83 2.08 7.87 -3.94
CA GLY A 83 1.30 8.55 -2.89
C GLY A 83 1.49 7.90 -1.51
N THR A 84 1.72 6.58 -1.49
CA THR A 84 1.98 5.80 -0.27
C THR A 84 3.23 4.94 -0.45
N PRO A 85 3.93 4.56 0.64
CA PRO A 85 5.12 3.71 0.53
C PRO A 85 4.83 2.34 -0.11
N ALA A 86 3.63 1.79 0.06
CA ALA A 86 3.25 0.52 -0.55
C ALA A 86 3.07 0.61 -2.07
N ALA A 87 2.57 1.75 -2.57
CA ALA A 87 2.38 2.02 -4.00
C ALA A 87 3.71 2.09 -4.79
N MET A 88 4.86 2.10 -4.10
CA MET A 88 6.19 1.91 -4.71
C MET A 88 6.25 0.68 -5.60
N MET A 89 5.69 -0.44 -5.15
CA MET A 89 5.71 -1.68 -5.93
C MET A 89 4.83 -1.57 -7.18
N THR A 90 3.77 -0.77 -7.11
CA THR A 90 2.89 -0.46 -8.24
C THR A 90 3.61 0.36 -9.31
N ILE A 91 4.58 1.22 -8.95
CA ILE A 91 5.38 1.98 -9.92
C ILE A 91 6.13 1.05 -10.88
N LEU A 92 6.63 -0.09 -10.38
CA LEU A 92 7.49 -0.99 -11.16
C LEU A 92 6.84 -1.46 -12.45
N ASP A 93 5.52 -1.71 -12.44
CA ASP A 93 4.79 -2.15 -13.63
C ASP A 93 3.66 -1.19 -14.05
N GLY A 94 3.04 -0.47 -13.11
CA GLY A 94 1.99 0.51 -13.42
C GLY A 94 2.51 1.63 -14.32
N PHE A 95 3.65 2.24 -13.96
CA PHE A 95 4.21 3.33 -14.74
C PHE A 95 4.70 2.91 -16.13
N PRO A 96 5.48 1.82 -16.30
CA PRO A 96 5.83 1.34 -17.64
C PRO A 96 4.62 0.96 -18.50
N MET A 97 3.58 0.36 -17.94
CA MET A 97 2.35 0.04 -18.68
C MET A 97 1.61 1.31 -19.13
N ALA A 98 1.53 2.32 -18.26
CA ALA A 98 0.97 3.62 -18.61
C ALA A 98 1.77 4.31 -19.71
N LYS A 99 3.11 4.34 -19.58
CA LYS A 99 4.03 4.89 -20.59
C LYS A 99 3.98 4.14 -21.92
N ALA A 100 3.65 2.85 -21.92
CA ALA A 100 3.40 2.06 -23.14
C ALA A 100 2.04 2.36 -23.81
N GLY A 101 1.38 3.48 -23.47
CA GLY A 101 0.11 3.91 -24.04
C GLY A 101 -1.10 3.17 -23.50
N LYS A 102 -0.98 2.45 -22.36
CA LYS A 102 -2.09 1.71 -21.73
C LYS A 102 -2.42 2.20 -20.30
N PRO A 103 -2.53 3.51 -20.05
CA PRO A 103 -2.76 4.06 -18.70
C PRO A 103 -4.08 3.60 -18.08
N GLY A 104 -5.17 3.57 -18.87
CA GLY A 104 -6.46 3.09 -18.38
C GLY A 104 -6.44 1.62 -17.99
N ARG A 105 -5.68 0.78 -18.71
CA ARG A 105 -5.52 -0.65 -18.40
C ARG A 105 -4.78 -0.83 -17.08
N ALA A 106 -3.70 -0.09 -16.88
CA ALA A 106 -2.90 -0.12 -15.65
C ALA A 106 -3.74 0.28 -14.42
N LEU A 107 -4.48 1.39 -14.53
CA LEU A 107 -5.42 1.82 -13.48
C LEU A 107 -6.55 0.81 -13.25
N GLY A 108 -7.10 0.24 -14.32
CA GLY A 108 -8.14 -0.78 -14.26
C GLY A 108 -7.70 -2.02 -13.49
N PHE A 109 -6.51 -2.55 -13.79
CA PHE A 109 -5.91 -3.65 -13.04
C PHE A 109 -5.71 -3.28 -11.58
N GLY A 110 -5.15 -2.11 -11.30
CA GLY A 110 -4.93 -1.64 -9.93
C GLY A 110 -6.22 -1.53 -9.13
N ILE A 111 -7.21 -0.79 -9.63
CA ILE A 111 -8.51 -0.58 -8.94
C ILE A 111 -9.22 -1.90 -8.68
N PHE A 112 -9.27 -2.78 -9.68
CA PHE A 112 -9.92 -4.08 -9.51
C PHE A 112 -9.17 -4.98 -8.54
N ALA A 113 -7.83 -5.00 -8.59
CA ALA A 113 -6.98 -5.71 -7.65
C ALA A 113 -7.20 -5.19 -6.21
N SER A 114 -7.23 -3.87 -6.02
CA SER A 114 -7.53 -3.23 -4.73
C SER A 114 -8.88 -3.66 -4.19
N PHE A 115 -9.92 -3.66 -5.04
CA PHE A 115 -11.27 -4.07 -4.66
C PHE A 115 -11.33 -5.54 -4.22
N ILE A 116 -10.77 -6.45 -5.01
CA ILE A 116 -10.76 -7.88 -4.67
C ILE A 116 -9.93 -8.16 -3.42
N GLY A 117 -8.75 -7.55 -3.29
CA GLY A 117 -7.90 -7.68 -2.10
C GLY A 117 -8.61 -7.22 -0.84
N GLY A 118 -9.26 -6.05 -0.91
CA GLY A 118 -10.07 -5.53 0.18
C GLY A 118 -11.25 -6.44 0.52
N LEU A 119 -11.99 -6.92 -0.49
CA LEU A 119 -13.16 -7.78 -0.30
C LEU A 119 -12.79 -9.13 0.33
N VAL A 120 -11.76 -9.81 -0.19
CA VAL A 120 -11.28 -11.07 0.37
C VAL A 120 -10.80 -10.86 1.80
N SER A 121 -10.00 -9.83 2.05
CA SER A 121 -9.51 -9.55 3.40
C SER A 121 -10.63 -9.19 4.38
N TRP A 122 -11.67 -8.49 3.92
CA TRP A 122 -12.86 -8.21 4.72
C TRP A 122 -13.60 -9.50 5.11
N VAL A 123 -13.75 -10.46 4.20
CA VAL A 123 -14.36 -11.76 4.53
C VAL A 123 -13.55 -12.48 5.61
N PHE A 124 -12.22 -12.48 5.49
CA PHE A 124 -11.33 -13.05 6.49
C PHE A 124 -11.46 -12.33 7.83
N LEU A 125 -11.48 -11.00 7.84
CA LEU A 125 -11.68 -10.22 9.05
C LEU A 125 -13.04 -10.49 9.70
N ALA A 126 -14.12 -10.53 8.93
CA ALA A 126 -15.47 -10.77 9.44
C ALA A 126 -15.66 -12.18 10.02
N THR A 127 -14.88 -13.16 9.57
CA THR A 127 -15.02 -14.58 9.96
C THR A 127 -13.95 -15.08 10.93
N LEU A 128 -12.75 -14.52 10.87
CA LEU A 128 -11.56 -14.96 11.59
C LEU A 128 -10.96 -13.88 12.49
N SER A 129 -11.61 -12.73 12.72
CA SER A 129 -11.02 -11.69 13.59
C SER A 129 -10.66 -12.18 15.00
N PRO A 130 -11.49 -12.96 15.74
CA PRO A 130 -11.11 -13.37 17.09
C PRO A 130 -9.84 -14.24 17.15
N PRO A 131 -9.68 -15.33 16.36
CA PRO A 131 -8.44 -16.10 16.38
C PRO A 131 -7.25 -15.34 15.80
N LEU A 132 -7.46 -14.46 14.81
CA LEU A 132 -6.38 -13.62 14.28
C LEU A 132 -5.85 -12.63 15.33
N ALA A 133 -6.74 -12.06 16.15
CA ALA A 133 -6.38 -11.18 17.25
C ALA A 133 -5.57 -11.90 18.34
N GLU A 134 -6.00 -13.09 18.74
CA GLU A 134 -5.28 -13.87 19.74
C GLU A 134 -3.86 -14.23 19.28
N ILE A 135 -3.70 -14.54 17.99
CA ILE A 135 -2.39 -14.75 17.37
C ILE A 135 -1.59 -13.45 17.37
N ALA A 136 -2.18 -12.33 16.94
CA ALA A 136 -1.48 -11.05 16.83
C ALA A 136 -0.94 -10.55 18.19
N VAL A 137 -1.70 -10.72 19.28
CA VAL A 137 -1.27 -10.30 20.63
C VAL A 137 -0.14 -11.19 21.18
N ARG A 138 0.03 -12.41 20.67
CA ARG A 138 1.12 -13.32 21.05
C ARG A 138 2.45 -12.99 20.36
N PHE A 139 2.47 -12.11 19.35
CA PHE A 139 3.72 -11.73 18.68
C PHE A 139 4.62 -10.95 19.64
N GLY A 140 5.75 -11.57 19.99
CA GLY A 140 6.78 -10.95 20.80
C GLY A 140 7.97 -10.46 19.96
N PRO A 141 9.05 -10.05 20.64
CA PRO A 141 10.26 -9.59 19.98
C PRO A 141 10.87 -10.61 19.02
N TYR A 142 10.80 -11.91 19.33
CA TYR A 142 11.38 -12.99 18.52
C TYR A 142 10.62 -13.17 17.18
N GLU A 143 9.30 -13.11 17.22
CA GLU A 143 8.44 -13.24 16.05
C GLU A 143 8.60 -12.02 15.12
N ILE A 144 8.60 -10.81 15.69
CA ILE A 144 8.83 -9.57 14.95
C ILE A 144 10.24 -9.56 14.30
N PHE A 145 11.27 -10.01 15.02
CA PHE A 145 12.62 -10.15 14.47
C PHE A 145 12.65 -11.09 13.28
N SER A 146 12.07 -12.29 13.43
CA SER A 146 12.05 -13.31 12.37
C SER A 146 11.30 -12.82 11.13
N MET A 147 10.15 -12.15 11.31
CA MET A 147 9.38 -11.55 10.23
C MET A 147 10.14 -10.44 9.51
N THR A 148 10.86 -9.59 10.25
CA THR A 148 11.71 -8.55 9.68
C THR A 148 12.83 -9.17 8.84
N LEU A 149 13.46 -10.25 9.32
CA LEU A 149 14.48 -10.99 8.59
C LEU A 149 13.92 -11.59 7.28
N VAL A 150 12.73 -12.18 7.33
CA VAL A 150 12.03 -12.68 6.15
C VAL A 150 11.71 -11.55 5.17
N ALA A 151 11.24 -10.40 5.63
CA ALA A 151 10.99 -9.24 4.79
C ALA A 151 12.27 -8.76 4.08
N LEU A 152 13.39 -8.69 4.79
CA LEU A 152 14.70 -8.33 4.22
C LEU A 152 15.15 -9.35 3.16
N MET A 153 14.96 -10.64 3.41
CA MET A 153 15.25 -11.68 2.41
C MET A 153 14.37 -11.51 1.16
N LEU A 154 13.09 -11.22 1.32
CA LEU A 154 12.17 -10.97 0.20
C LEU A 154 12.59 -9.73 -0.62
N ILE A 155 13.05 -8.66 0.02
CA ILE A 155 13.58 -7.47 -0.66
C ILE A 155 14.79 -7.84 -1.52
N SER A 156 15.71 -8.66 -0.99
CA SER A 156 16.89 -9.11 -1.73
C SER A 156 16.52 -9.92 -2.98
N ALA A 157 15.42 -10.67 -2.94
CA ALA A 157 14.93 -11.47 -4.07
C ALA A 157 14.27 -10.62 -5.19
N VAL A 158 13.75 -9.43 -4.87
CA VAL A 158 13.21 -8.51 -5.90
C VAL A 158 14.32 -7.88 -6.72
N SER A 159 15.49 -7.65 -6.11
CA SER A 159 16.63 -6.94 -6.70
C SER A 159 17.13 -7.65 -7.95
N ALA A 160 16.84 -7.09 -9.12
CA ALA A 160 17.24 -7.66 -10.40
C ALA A 160 18.77 -7.69 -10.54
N GLY A 161 19.32 -8.85 -10.92
CA GLY A 161 20.71 -9.01 -11.33
C GLY A 161 21.68 -9.54 -10.27
N SER A 162 21.66 -9.04 -9.02
CA SER A 162 22.61 -9.49 -7.98
C SER A 162 22.04 -9.43 -6.56
N MET A 163 21.89 -10.60 -5.94
CA MET A 163 21.48 -10.76 -4.54
C MET A 163 22.38 -9.98 -3.57
N ILE A 164 23.69 -9.94 -3.85
CA ILE A 164 24.67 -9.20 -3.02
C ILE A 164 24.36 -7.70 -3.03
N LYS A 165 24.04 -7.12 -4.20
CA LYS A 165 23.65 -5.70 -4.29
C LYS A 165 22.36 -5.43 -3.54
N GLY A 166 21.39 -6.35 -3.64
CA GLY A 166 20.14 -6.28 -2.88
C GLY A 166 20.40 -6.27 -1.37
N LEU A 167 21.22 -7.21 -0.87
CA LEU A 167 21.55 -7.29 0.54
C LEU A 167 22.33 -6.07 1.04
N LEU A 168 23.33 -5.59 0.30
CA LEU A 168 24.09 -4.38 0.63
C LEU A 168 23.18 -3.14 0.67
N SER A 169 22.25 -3.01 -0.27
CA SER A 169 21.27 -1.92 -0.25
C SER A 169 20.34 -2.00 0.96
N GLY A 170 19.93 -3.21 1.36
CA GLY A 170 19.16 -3.44 2.56
C GLY A 170 19.92 -3.07 3.83
N MET A 171 21.20 -3.45 3.93
CA MET A 171 22.06 -3.07 5.06
C MET A 171 22.22 -1.55 5.17
N LEU A 172 22.45 -0.86 4.05
CA LEU A 172 22.48 0.61 4.04
C LEU A 172 21.15 1.22 4.49
N GLY A 173 20.02 0.67 4.02
CA GLY A 173 18.69 1.11 4.45
C GLY A 173 18.48 0.95 5.96
N ILE A 174 18.91 -0.18 6.53
CA ILE A 174 18.86 -0.43 7.98
C ILE A 174 19.72 0.59 8.72
N SER A 175 20.95 0.84 8.29
CA SER A 175 21.84 1.81 8.91
C SER A 175 21.23 3.22 8.92
N VAL A 176 20.57 3.64 7.85
CA VAL A 176 19.88 4.94 7.78
C VAL A 176 18.65 4.96 8.69
N SER A 177 17.89 3.86 8.77
CA SER A 177 16.70 3.78 9.64
C SER A 177 16.99 3.77 11.14
N MET A 178 18.25 3.51 11.53
CA MET A 178 18.68 3.51 12.93
C MET A 178 18.87 4.92 13.50
N VAL A 179 18.88 5.96 12.67
CA VAL A 179 19.02 7.35 13.10
C VAL A 179 17.75 7.82 13.81
N GLY A 180 17.90 8.33 15.03
CA GLY A 180 16.82 8.93 15.83
C GLY A 180 16.58 8.25 17.17
N VAL A 181 15.42 8.51 17.76
CA VAL A 181 14.97 7.88 19.01
C VAL A 181 14.59 6.42 18.75
N ASP A 182 15.20 5.49 19.51
CA ASP A 182 14.81 4.08 19.52
C ASP A 182 13.40 3.92 20.12
N PRO A 183 12.41 3.40 19.36
CA PRO A 183 11.06 3.21 19.87
C PRO A 183 10.96 2.27 21.07
N ALA A 184 11.92 1.35 21.23
CA ALA A 184 11.89 0.35 22.30
C ALA A 184 12.50 0.86 23.61
N SER A 185 13.63 1.58 23.55
CA SER A 185 14.36 2.03 24.75
C SER A 185 14.25 3.54 25.02
N GLY A 186 13.78 4.33 24.06
CA GLY A 186 13.80 5.80 24.12
C GLY A 186 15.19 6.44 23.96
N GLY A 187 16.24 5.63 23.79
CA GLY A 187 17.61 6.11 23.62
C GLY A 187 17.86 6.70 22.23
N LEU A 188 18.70 7.73 22.15
CA LEU A 188 19.14 8.31 20.88
C LEU A 188 20.19 7.42 20.20
N ARG A 189 20.04 7.18 18.91
CA ARG A 189 20.97 6.41 18.08
C ARG A 189 21.39 7.22 16.87
N LEU A 190 22.70 7.32 16.63
CA LEU A 190 23.29 7.92 15.43
C LEU A 190 22.78 9.37 15.14
N THR A 191 22.42 10.13 16.17
CA THR A 191 21.96 11.52 16.03
C THR A 191 23.11 12.53 15.99
N PHE A 192 24.31 12.15 16.43
CA PHE A 192 25.53 12.99 16.42
C PHE A 192 25.32 14.39 17.00
N ASP A 193 24.52 14.51 18.07
CA ASP A 193 24.14 15.77 18.73
C ASP A 193 23.37 16.78 17.85
N PHE A 194 22.83 16.35 16.70
CA PHE A 194 21.88 17.13 15.92
C PHE A 194 20.44 16.84 16.36
N ILE A 195 19.75 17.87 16.86
CA ILE A 195 18.36 17.79 17.32
C ILE A 195 17.42 17.36 16.19
N GLU A 196 17.67 17.82 14.96
CA GLU A 196 16.88 17.47 13.78
C GLU A 196 16.92 15.98 13.46
N LEU A 197 17.99 15.28 13.86
CA LEU A 197 18.15 13.84 13.66
C LEU A 197 17.44 13.00 14.72
N GLU A 198 16.98 13.58 15.84
CA GLU A 198 16.26 12.86 16.88
C GLU A 198 14.94 12.28 16.37
N ALA A 199 14.26 13.00 15.49
CA ALA A 199 13.05 12.52 14.82
C ALA A 199 13.30 11.40 13.80
N GLY A 200 14.57 11.15 13.47
CA GLY A 200 14.99 10.17 12.47
C GLY A 200 14.53 10.50 11.05
N PHE A 201 14.85 9.60 10.11
CA PHE A 201 14.42 9.73 8.73
C PHE A 201 13.06 9.10 8.50
N ARG A 202 12.04 9.93 8.21
CA ARG A 202 10.70 9.43 7.87
C ARG A 202 10.73 8.77 6.48
N LEU A 203 10.20 7.55 6.40
CA LEU A 203 10.22 6.71 5.19
C LEU A 203 9.69 7.42 3.94
N LEU A 204 8.56 8.12 4.07
CA LEU A 204 7.90 8.77 2.93
C LEU A 204 8.75 9.93 2.35
N PRO A 205 9.24 10.91 3.14
CA PRO A 205 10.22 11.89 2.66
C PRO A 205 11.46 11.28 1.99
N VAL A 206 12.03 10.21 2.55
CA VAL A 206 13.20 9.53 1.97
C VAL A 206 12.89 8.98 0.58
N ILE A 207 11.77 8.26 0.44
CA ILE A 207 11.33 7.69 -0.84
C ILE A 207 11.07 8.80 -1.87
N LEU A 208 10.41 9.88 -1.48
CA LEU A 208 10.16 11.02 -2.38
C LEU A 208 11.47 11.69 -2.80
N GLY A 209 12.39 11.91 -1.86
CA GLY A 209 13.71 12.46 -2.14
C GLY A 209 14.49 11.59 -3.15
N MET A 210 14.41 10.27 -3.04
CA MET A 210 15.11 9.36 -3.94
C MET A 210 14.44 9.24 -5.32
N LEU A 211 13.11 9.09 -5.37
CA LEU A 211 12.39 8.78 -6.60
C LEU A 211 11.80 9.99 -7.30
N VAL A 212 11.24 10.93 -6.54
CA VAL A 212 10.55 12.09 -7.11
C VAL A 212 11.56 13.14 -7.54
N MET A 213 12.63 13.40 -6.76
CA MET A 213 13.64 14.39 -7.18
C MET A 213 14.33 13.99 -8.49
N SER A 214 14.65 12.70 -8.66
CA SER A 214 15.24 12.23 -9.92
C SER A 214 14.28 12.41 -11.10
N GLN A 215 12.98 12.16 -10.89
CA GLN A 215 11.95 12.41 -11.91
C GLN A 215 11.78 13.91 -12.21
N VAL A 216 11.69 14.76 -11.19
CA VAL A 216 11.57 16.22 -11.33
C VAL A 216 12.77 16.80 -12.08
N ILE A 217 13.99 16.39 -11.75
CA ILE A 217 15.20 16.81 -12.48
C ILE A 217 15.12 16.36 -13.94
N ALA A 218 14.72 15.11 -14.20
CA ALA A 218 14.56 14.60 -15.56
C ALA A 218 13.50 15.38 -16.36
N ASP A 219 12.39 15.76 -15.72
CA ASP A 219 11.31 16.53 -16.34
C ASP A 219 11.76 17.96 -16.65
N ILE A 220 12.53 18.59 -15.74
CA ILE A 220 13.14 19.92 -15.98
C ILE A 220 14.13 19.87 -17.14
N VAL A 221 14.96 18.84 -17.23
CA VAL A 221 15.90 18.67 -18.36
C VAL A 221 15.15 18.50 -19.68
N ASN A 222 13.98 17.86 -19.65
CA ASN A 222 13.16 17.59 -20.83
C ASN A 222 11.98 18.56 -21.01
N ILE A 223 12.01 19.73 -20.38
CA ILE A 223 10.87 20.66 -20.30
C ILE A 223 10.36 21.15 -21.67
N ALA A 224 11.19 21.05 -22.71
CA ALA A 224 10.84 21.40 -24.09
C ALA A 224 10.07 20.29 -24.84
N GLN A 225 10.02 19.07 -24.29
CA GLN A 225 9.21 17.98 -24.84
C GLN A 225 7.73 18.24 -24.54
N PRO A 226 6.82 18.09 -25.51
CA PRO A 226 5.40 18.21 -25.24
C PRO A 226 4.98 17.16 -24.21
N ILE A 227 4.21 17.58 -23.20
CA ILE A 227 3.63 16.65 -22.21
C ILE A 227 2.75 15.67 -23.00
N GLU A 228 3.20 14.42 -23.06
CA GLU A 228 2.45 13.35 -23.71
C GLU A 228 1.17 13.13 -22.89
N ARG A 229 0.05 13.67 -23.38
CA ARG A 229 -1.25 13.47 -22.73
C ARG A 229 -1.61 12.01 -22.86
N LEU A 230 -1.39 11.26 -21.79
CA LEU A 230 -1.90 9.91 -21.63
C LEU A 230 -3.42 9.94 -21.77
N GLN A 231 -3.92 9.60 -22.97
CA GLN A 231 -5.35 9.51 -23.21
C GLN A 231 -5.88 8.29 -22.45
N THR A 232 -6.70 8.56 -21.43
CA THR A 232 -7.42 7.51 -20.71
C THR A 232 -8.86 7.51 -21.20
N SER A 233 -9.41 6.33 -21.47
CA SER A 233 -10.84 6.17 -21.67
C SER A 233 -11.39 5.37 -20.50
N PHE A 234 -12.53 5.78 -19.93
CA PHE A 234 -13.23 4.98 -18.92
C PHE A 234 -13.44 3.53 -19.37
N ARG A 235 -13.69 3.30 -20.67
CA ARG A 235 -13.86 1.96 -21.23
C ARG A 235 -12.59 1.10 -21.12
N SER A 236 -11.41 1.72 -21.21
CA SER A 236 -10.12 1.01 -21.13
C SER A 236 -9.75 0.56 -19.71
N MET A 237 -10.47 1.03 -18.69
CA MET A 237 -10.28 0.65 -17.28
C MET A 237 -11.03 -0.63 -16.90
N PHE A 238 -12.02 -1.06 -17.70
CA PHE A 238 -12.76 -2.27 -17.39
C PHE A 238 -11.91 -3.53 -17.68
N MET A 239 -11.89 -4.43 -16.69
CA MET A 239 -11.34 -5.77 -16.82
C MET A 239 -12.23 -6.63 -17.73
N SER A 240 -11.61 -7.36 -18.67
CA SER A 240 -12.31 -8.41 -19.40
C SER A 240 -12.48 -9.66 -18.53
N PHE A 241 -13.47 -10.49 -18.83
CA PHE A 241 -13.62 -11.81 -18.20
C PHE A 241 -12.37 -12.69 -18.39
N ASP A 242 -11.68 -12.57 -19.53
CA ASP A 242 -10.45 -13.30 -19.79
C ASP A 242 -9.29 -12.84 -18.89
N ASP A 243 -9.20 -11.53 -18.62
CA ASP A 243 -8.22 -11.00 -17.67
C ASP A 243 -8.47 -11.57 -16.29
N LEU A 244 -9.74 -11.60 -15.86
CA LEU A 244 -10.13 -12.14 -14.55
C LEU A 244 -9.76 -13.61 -14.43
N LYS A 245 -10.08 -14.43 -15.43
CA LYS A 245 -9.77 -15.86 -15.44
C LYS A 245 -8.26 -16.11 -15.37
N LYS A 246 -7.47 -15.30 -16.09
CA LYS A 246 -6.00 -15.39 -16.09
C LYS A 246 -5.40 -14.99 -14.74
N LEU A 247 -5.93 -13.95 -14.12
CA LEU A 247 -5.36 -13.31 -12.92
C LEU A 247 -5.96 -13.83 -11.61
N TRP A 248 -7.02 -14.64 -11.64
CA TRP A 248 -7.75 -15.10 -10.46
C TRP A 248 -6.85 -15.74 -9.39
N PHE A 249 -5.91 -16.59 -9.80
CA PHE A 249 -4.97 -17.21 -8.86
C PHE A 249 -4.04 -16.19 -8.22
N ASN A 250 -3.58 -15.20 -9.00
CA ASN A 250 -2.73 -14.12 -8.49
C ASN A 250 -3.51 -13.24 -7.50
N LEU A 251 -4.76 -12.87 -7.82
CA LEU A 251 -5.66 -12.12 -6.93
C LEU A 251 -5.87 -12.86 -5.60
N LEU A 252 -6.22 -14.14 -5.64
CA LEU A 252 -6.48 -14.91 -4.42
C LEU A 252 -5.22 -15.04 -3.56
N ARG A 253 -4.10 -15.46 -4.15
CA ARG A 253 -2.82 -15.59 -3.43
C ARG A 253 -2.38 -14.26 -2.81
N SER A 254 -2.43 -13.18 -3.58
CA SER A 254 -2.00 -11.85 -3.13
C SER A 254 -2.91 -11.31 -2.03
N SER A 255 -4.21 -11.63 -2.07
CA SER A 255 -5.15 -11.29 -0.99
C SER A 255 -4.82 -12.03 0.31
N LEU A 256 -4.45 -13.31 0.22
CA LEU A 256 -4.04 -14.10 1.40
C LEU A 256 -2.73 -13.58 1.99
N ILE A 257 -1.72 -13.32 1.15
CA ILE A 257 -0.44 -12.74 1.58
C ILE A 257 -0.67 -11.39 2.25
N GLY A 258 -1.45 -10.51 1.63
CA GLY A 258 -1.74 -9.18 2.16
C GLY A 258 -2.52 -9.23 3.46
N THR A 259 -3.52 -10.09 3.56
CA THR A 259 -4.28 -10.27 4.82
C THR A 259 -3.39 -10.79 5.93
N TRP A 260 -2.57 -11.82 5.67
CA TRP A 260 -1.69 -12.41 6.68
C TRP A 260 -0.64 -11.43 7.17
N ILE A 261 0.02 -10.72 6.26
CA ILE A 261 1.02 -9.70 6.63
C ILE A 261 0.34 -8.50 7.30
N GLY A 262 -0.85 -8.11 6.87
CA GLY A 262 -1.61 -7.00 7.43
C GLY A 262 -2.00 -7.20 8.90
N VAL A 263 -2.34 -8.43 9.29
CA VAL A 263 -2.65 -8.78 10.69
C VAL A 263 -1.44 -8.58 11.60
N LEU A 264 -0.23 -8.62 11.05
CA LEU A 264 0.99 -8.50 11.83
C LEU A 264 1.25 -7.03 12.21
N PRO A 265 1.30 -6.71 13.51
CA PRO A 265 1.48 -5.35 13.98
C PRO A 265 2.83 -4.79 13.51
N GLY A 266 2.81 -3.55 13.01
CA GLY A 266 4.03 -2.83 12.60
C GLY A 266 4.64 -3.25 11.26
N ILE A 267 4.14 -4.29 10.57
CA ILE A 267 4.71 -4.78 9.31
C ILE A 267 4.07 -4.12 8.08
N GLY A 268 2.76 -3.87 8.13
CA GLY A 268 2.03 -2.97 7.23
C GLY A 268 1.95 -3.35 5.74
N GLY A 269 1.33 -2.47 4.95
CA GLY A 269 1.03 -2.70 3.52
C GLY A 269 2.25 -2.73 2.60
N THR A 270 3.34 -2.04 2.95
CA THR A 270 4.57 -2.02 2.13
C THR A 270 5.22 -3.40 2.05
N THR A 271 5.37 -4.07 3.19
CA THR A 271 5.93 -5.43 3.24
C THR A 271 5.01 -6.41 2.53
N ALA A 272 3.69 -6.26 2.68
CA ALA A 272 2.70 -7.07 1.98
C ALA A 272 2.82 -6.94 0.46
N ALA A 273 2.92 -5.71 -0.05
CA ALA A 273 3.08 -5.43 -1.48
C ALA A 273 4.41 -6.00 -2.02
N ILE A 274 5.52 -5.82 -1.30
CA ILE A 274 6.82 -6.38 -1.66
C ILE A 274 6.75 -7.91 -1.70
N ALA A 275 6.31 -8.54 -0.62
CA ALA A 275 6.23 -9.99 -0.51
C ALA A 275 5.38 -10.60 -1.63
N SER A 276 4.18 -10.04 -1.84
CA SER A 276 3.26 -10.49 -2.88
C SER A 276 3.85 -10.35 -4.28
N TYR A 277 4.48 -9.21 -4.58
CA TYR A 277 5.15 -8.99 -5.86
C TYR A 277 6.31 -9.96 -6.08
N THR A 278 7.14 -10.21 -5.07
CA THR A 278 8.23 -11.19 -5.12
C THR A 278 7.69 -12.60 -5.38
N THR A 279 6.65 -13.01 -4.65
CA THR A 279 6.01 -14.31 -4.86
C THR A 279 5.40 -14.40 -6.25
N ALA A 280 4.78 -13.33 -6.76
CA ALA A 280 4.27 -13.28 -8.13
C ALA A 280 5.36 -13.48 -9.17
N LYS A 281 6.48 -12.77 -9.03
CA LYS A 281 7.64 -12.91 -9.90
C LYS A 281 8.20 -14.32 -9.88
N ASN A 282 8.41 -14.89 -8.70
CA ASN A 282 9.01 -16.22 -8.54
C ASN A 282 8.13 -17.37 -9.07
N PHE A 283 6.80 -17.22 -8.98
CA PHE A 283 5.85 -18.21 -9.51
C PHE A 283 5.53 -18.00 -11.00
N SER A 284 5.96 -16.88 -11.59
CA SER A 284 5.69 -16.57 -12.99
C SER A 284 6.51 -17.46 -13.90
N LYS A 285 5.90 -17.88 -15.01
CA LYS A 285 6.61 -18.53 -16.13
C LYS A 285 7.53 -17.55 -16.88
N ASN A 286 7.31 -16.24 -16.71
CA ASN A 286 8.02 -15.16 -17.40
C ASN A 286 8.46 -14.10 -16.37
N PRO A 287 9.39 -14.42 -15.45
CA PRO A 287 9.85 -13.49 -14.40
C PRO A 287 10.53 -12.23 -14.94
N GLU A 288 11.04 -12.28 -16.17
CA GLU A 288 11.70 -11.17 -16.87
C GLU A 288 10.76 -10.04 -17.28
N LYS A 289 9.45 -10.28 -17.31
CA LYS A 289 8.44 -9.25 -17.63
C LYS A 289 8.11 -8.33 -16.45
N PHE A 290 8.48 -8.71 -15.23
CA PHE A 290 8.27 -7.88 -14.05
C PHE A 290 9.17 -6.65 -14.09
N GLY A 291 8.60 -5.48 -13.83
CA GLY A 291 9.29 -4.19 -13.98
C GLY A 291 9.23 -3.61 -15.40
N THR A 292 8.54 -4.27 -16.33
CA THR A 292 8.41 -3.82 -17.73
C THR A 292 6.99 -3.40 -18.09
N GLY A 293 6.06 -3.50 -17.14
CA GLY A 293 4.64 -3.19 -17.34
C GLY A 293 3.77 -4.42 -17.45
N THR A 294 4.06 -5.47 -16.68
CA THR A 294 3.24 -6.69 -16.65
C THR A 294 2.02 -6.53 -15.74
N GLU A 295 0.87 -7.04 -16.16
CA GLU A 295 -0.36 -7.02 -15.36
C GLU A 295 -0.22 -7.77 -14.02
N ASP A 296 0.57 -8.85 -13.99
CA ASP A 296 0.76 -9.66 -12.79
C ASP A 296 1.44 -8.89 -11.65
N GLY A 297 2.32 -7.94 -11.97
CA GLY A 297 3.03 -7.12 -11.01
C GLY A 297 2.12 -6.09 -10.36
N ILE A 298 1.30 -5.40 -11.17
CA ILE A 298 0.29 -4.44 -10.70
C ILE A 298 -0.72 -5.15 -9.80
N VAL A 299 -1.26 -6.29 -10.26
CA VAL A 299 -2.26 -7.06 -9.53
C VAL A 299 -1.69 -7.58 -8.21
N ALA A 300 -0.48 -8.13 -8.21
CA ALA A 300 0.12 -8.65 -6.99
C ALA A 300 0.36 -7.56 -5.93
N ALA A 301 0.92 -6.42 -6.34
CA ALA A 301 1.21 -5.30 -5.46
C ALA A 301 -0.08 -4.68 -4.89
N GLU A 302 -1.04 -4.30 -5.75
CA GLU A 302 -2.24 -3.59 -5.31
C GLU A 302 -3.22 -4.47 -4.52
N THR A 303 -3.33 -5.75 -4.87
CA THR A 303 -4.18 -6.68 -4.12
C THR A 303 -3.67 -6.84 -2.69
N ALA A 304 -2.36 -7.07 -2.52
CA ALA A 304 -1.78 -7.27 -1.20
C ALA A 304 -1.76 -5.97 -0.37
N ASN A 305 -1.48 -4.84 -1.01
CA ASN A 305 -1.56 -3.51 -0.38
C ASN A 305 -2.94 -3.26 0.24
N ASN A 306 -4.02 -3.46 -0.53
CA ASN A 306 -5.38 -3.18 -0.06
C ASN A 306 -5.92 -4.29 0.86
N ALA A 307 -5.49 -5.55 0.70
CA ALA A 307 -5.79 -6.59 1.68
C ALA A 307 -5.14 -6.31 3.04
N ALA A 308 -3.93 -5.74 3.07
CA ALA A 308 -3.24 -5.43 4.32
C ALA A 308 -3.93 -4.33 5.13
N VAL A 309 -4.71 -3.43 4.50
CA VAL A 309 -5.50 -2.38 5.17
C VAL A 309 -6.45 -2.99 6.19
N ASN A 310 -7.23 -3.99 5.76
CA ASN A 310 -8.19 -4.66 6.64
C ASN A 310 -7.48 -5.52 7.69
N GLY A 311 -6.40 -6.21 7.32
CA GLY A 311 -5.57 -6.93 8.30
C GLY A 311 -5.05 -6.02 9.42
N ALA A 312 -4.62 -4.80 9.08
CA ALA A 312 -4.10 -3.84 10.05
C ALA A 312 -5.18 -3.30 11.01
N LEU A 313 -6.47 -3.42 10.65
CA LEU A 313 -7.58 -3.07 11.52
C LEU A 313 -7.90 -4.17 12.54
N VAL A 314 -7.41 -5.40 12.37
CA VAL A 314 -7.71 -6.51 13.29
C VAL A 314 -7.36 -6.15 14.74
N PRO A 315 -6.13 -5.71 15.08
CA PRO A 315 -5.79 -5.36 16.46
C PRO A 315 -6.56 -4.16 17.04
N LEU A 316 -7.19 -3.34 16.19
CA LEU A 316 -7.98 -2.18 16.63
C LEU A 316 -9.40 -2.56 17.05
N ILE A 317 -9.98 -3.59 16.42
CA ILE A 317 -11.41 -3.93 16.54
C ILE A 317 -11.67 -5.14 17.45
N THR A 318 -10.61 -5.79 17.96
CA THR A 318 -10.66 -6.96 18.85
C THR A 318 -9.83 -6.71 20.08
#